data_AF-A0A401FR79-F1
#
_entry.id   AF-A0A401FR79-F1
#
_cell.length_a   1.000
_cell.length_b   1.000
_cell.length_c   1.000
_cell.angle_alpha   90.00
_cell.angle_beta   90.00
_cell.angle_gamma   90.00
#
_symmetry.space_group_name_H-M   'P 1'
#
loop_
_entity.id
_entity.type
_entity.pdbx_description
1 polymer ?
#
loop_
_entity_poly.entity_id
_entity_poly.type
_entity_poly.pdbx_seq_one_letter_code
_entity_poly.pdbx_strand_id
1 'polypeptide(L)'
;MFSYISKNWRGRPLLTRETVVNLIAGTKTDKGLKIRAMPDLNTYEKGIKISDEEMKKINIEKDEFHGEWNYRILGVSHLLHKTSADFGWHKGIFSLIRTQYPENI
;
A
#
# COMPACT_ATOMS: atom_id res chain seq x y z
N MET A 1 5.66 -4.84 -14.04
CA MET A 1 6.58 -3.73 -13.70
C MET A 1 7.98 -4.23 -13.36
N PHE A 2 8.14 -5.02 -12.29
CA PHE A 2 9.45 -5.46 -11.78
C PHE A 2 10.34 -6.16 -12.82
N SER A 3 9.77 -7.03 -13.66
CA SER A 3 10.53 -7.66 -14.76
C SER A 3 11.15 -6.67 -15.75
N TYR A 4 10.50 -5.52 -16.00
CA TYR A 4 11.04 -4.46 -16.86
C TYR A 4 12.14 -3.66 -16.17
N ILE A 5 12.00 -3.43 -14.86
CA ILE A 5 13.06 -2.84 -14.04
C ILE A 5 14.31 -3.73 -14.09
N SER A 6 14.16 -5.04 -13.87
CA SER A 6 15.28 -6.00 -13.96
C SER A 6 15.92 -6.03 -15.35
N LYS A 7 15.14 -5.88 -16.43
CA LYS A 7 15.69 -5.74 -17.79
C LYS A 7 16.55 -4.47 -17.93
N ASN A 8 16.13 -3.35 -17.34
CA ASN A 8 16.88 -2.09 -17.38
C ASN A 8 18.20 -2.13 -16.59
N TRP A 9 18.34 -3.07 -15.66
CA TRP A 9 19.53 -3.29 -14.84
C TRP A 9 20.58 -4.20 -15.47
N ARG A 10 20.23 -4.91 -16.55
CA ARG A 10 21.09 -5.94 -17.14
C ARG A 10 22.47 -5.38 -17.49
N GLY A 11 23.52 -5.94 -16.88
CA GLY A 11 24.91 -5.55 -17.12
C GLY A 11 25.33 -4.22 -16.48
N ARG A 12 24.50 -3.64 -15.59
CA ARG A 12 24.80 -2.39 -14.89
C ARG A 12 25.02 -2.67 -13.40
N PRO A 13 26.19 -2.37 -12.83
CA PRO A 13 26.45 -2.64 -11.42
C PRO A 13 25.64 -1.65 -10.54
N LEU A 14 25.02 -2.18 -9.49
CA LEU A 14 24.17 -1.42 -8.55
C LEU A 14 25.00 -0.88 -7.38
N LEU A 15 26.01 -0.06 -7.68
CA LEU A 15 27.02 0.36 -6.69
C LEU A 15 26.53 1.42 -5.71
N THR A 16 25.62 2.29 -6.15
CA THR A 16 25.12 3.39 -5.32
C THR A 16 23.59 3.43 -5.33
N ARG A 17 23.02 3.99 -4.25
CA ARG A 17 21.58 4.24 -4.14
C ARG A 17 21.07 5.11 -5.28
N GLU A 18 21.87 6.07 -5.73
CA GLU A 18 21.56 6.93 -6.87
C GLU A 18 21.49 6.12 -8.17
N THR A 19 22.46 5.22 -8.43
CA THR A 19 22.42 4.33 -9.59
C THR A 19 21.15 3.49 -9.59
N VAL A 20 20.76 2.93 -8.44
CA VAL A 20 19.52 2.14 -8.32
C VAL A 20 18.29 2.99 -8.65
N VAL A 21 18.16 4.18 -8.06
CA VAL A 21 17.03 5.10 -8.30
C VAL A 21 16.94 5.49 -9.77
N ASN A 22 18.05 5.89 -10.37
CA ASN A 22 18.11 6.29 -11.78
C ASN A 22 17.71 5.15 -12.72
N LEU A 23 18.13 3.93 -12.41
CA LEU A 23 17.75 2.76 -13.19
C LEU A 23 16.27 2.37 -13.02
N ILE A 24 15.69 2.53 -11.85
CA ILE A 24 14.24 2.31 -11.66
C ILE A 24 13.46 3.37 -12.46
N ALA A 25 13.79 4.65 -12.27
CA ALA A 25 13.13 5.78 -12.94
C ALA A 25 13.29 5.73 -14.48
N GLY A 26 14.41 5.19 -14.97
CA GLY A 26 14.65 5.00 -16.41
C GLY A 26 13.80 3.91 -17.07
N THR A 27 13.04 3.13 -16.31
CA THR A 27 12.23 2.03 -16.86
C THR A 27 11.03 2.57 -17.63
N LYS A 28 10.94 2.23 -18.92
CA LYS A 28 9.83 2.58 -19.81
C LYS A 28 9.40 1.37 -20.64
N THR A 29 8.14 1.34 -21.07
CA THR A 29 7.67 0.33 -22.05
C THR A 29 6.96 1.02 -23.21
N ASP A 30 6.94 0.35 -24.37
CA ASP A 30 6.26 0.85 -25.58
C ASP A 30 4.75 1.04 -25.36
N LYS A 31 4.18 0.30 -24.39
CA LYS A 31 2.79 0.42 -23.95
C LYS A 31 2.56 1.56 -22.96
N GLY A 32 3.53 2.46 -22.77
CA GLY A 32 3.37 3.71 -22.03
C GLY A 32 3.67 3.64 -20.53
N LEU A 33 4.25 2.56 -20.01
CA LEU A 33 4.69 2.54 -18.60
C LEU A 33 5.77 3.60 -18.39
N LYS A 34 5.57 4.46 -17.38
CA LYS A 34 6.57 5.42 -16.90
C LYS A 34 6.69 5.27 -15.40
N ILE A 35 7.92 5.13 -14.91
CA ILE A 35 8.19 4.98 -13.48
C ILE A 35 8.81 6.27 -12.94
N ARG A 36 8.34 6.72 -11.78
CA ARG A 36 9.02 7.74 -10.98
C ARG A 36 9.63 7.05 -9.78
N ALA A 37 10.92 7.30 -9.55
CA ALA A 37 11.62 6.86 -8.36
C ALA A 37 12.45 8.03 -7.84
N MET A 38 12.52 8.15 -6.52
CA MET A 38 13.32 9.17 -5.86
C MET A 38 14.02 8.53 -4.65
N PRO A 39 15.17 9.05 -4.22
CA PRO A 39 15.78 8.60 -3.00
C PRO A 39 14.89 8.98 -1.81
N ASP A 40 14.60 8.01 -0.95
CA ASP A 40 14.07 8.32 0.37
C ASP A 40 15.23 8.85 1.23
N LEU A 41 15.06 10.06 1.75
CA LEU A 41 16.03 10.77 2.58
C LEU A 41 15.60 10.85 4.04
N ASN A 42 14.44 10.27 4.38
CA ASN A 42 13.98 10.22 5.75
C ASN A 42 14.91 9.36 6.60
N THR A 43 15.08 9.77 7.86
CA THR A 43 15.77 8.96 8.86
C THR A 43 14.71 8.21 9.66
N TYR A 44 14.82 6.88 9.66
CA TYR A 44 13.93 6.00 10.40
C TYR A 44 14.67 5.45 11.61
N GLU A 45 14.08 5.65 12.79
CA GLU A 45 14.58 5.05 14.01
C GLU A 45 14.47 3.52 13.92
N LYS A 46 15.55 2.83 14.30
CA LYS A 46 15.62 1.36 14.26
C LYS A 46 15.32 0.80 15.64
N GLY A 47 14.82 -0.43 15.68
CA GLY A 47 14.59 -1.15 16.93
C GLY A 47 13.35 -0.66 17.70
N ILE A 48 12.47 0.11 17.07
CA ILE A 48 11.14 0.42 17.60
C ILE A 48 10.42 -0.90 17.83
N LYS A 49 10.09 -1.21 19.09
CA LYS A 49 9.27 -2.36 19.45
C LYS A 49 7.82 -1.91 19.46
N ILE A 50 6.99 -2.61 18.69
CA ILE A 50 5.54 -2.43 18.67
C ILE A 50 4.94 -3.57 19.50
N SER A 51 4.01 -3.25 20.40
CA SER A 51 3.36 -4.28 21.21
C SER A 51 2.38 -5.10 20.37
N ASP A 52 2.05 -6.31 20.81
CA ASP A 52 1.05 -7.14 20.12
C ASP A 52 -0.33 -6.45 20.09
N GLU A 53 -0.67 -5.68 21.12
CA GLU A 53 -1.90 -4.89 21.18
C GLU A 53 -1.92 -3.78 20.13
N GLU A 54 -0.80 -3.10 19.91
CA GLU A 54 -0.67 -2.08 18.87
C GLU A 54 -0.73 -2.69 17.47
N MET A 55 -0.05 -3.81 17.25
CA MET A 55 -0.06 -4.51 15.97
C MET A 55 -1.45 -5.02 15.59
N LYS A 56 -2.24 -5.49 16.58
CA LYS A 56 -3.64 -5.90 16.39
C LYS A 56 -4.59 -4.78 15.96
N LYS A 57 -4.23 -3.51 16.17
CA LYS A 57 -5.03 -2.36 15.71
C LYS A 57 -4.94 -2.16 14.20
N ILE A 58 -3.92 -2.71 13.55
CA ILE A 58 -3.77 -2.61 12.10
C ILE A 58 -4.75 -3.57 11.44
N ASN A 59 -5.61 -3.04 10.59
CA ASN A 59 -6.57 -3.82 9.84
C ASN A 59 -5.88 -4.53 8.65
N ILE A 60 -5.29 -5.69 8.93
CA ILE A 60 -4.54 -6.47 7.94
C ILE A 60 -5.40 -7.64 7.46
N GLU A 61 -5.62 -7.71 6.15
CA GLU A 61 -6.17 -8.87 5.48
C GLU A 61 -5.04 -9.64 4.80
N LYS A 62 -4.78 -10.85 5.28
CA LYS A 62 -3.73 -11.73 4.75
C LYS A 62 -4.23 -12.46 3.52
N ASP A 63 -3.34 -12.62 2.54
CA ASP A 63 -3.63 -13.43 1.36
C ASP A 63 -3.52 -14.93 1.68
N GLU A 64 -4.27 -15.78 0.96
CA GLU A 64 -4.17 -17.23 1.10
C GLU A 64 -2.79 -17.72 0.64
N PHE A 65 -2.22 -17.08 -0.37
CA PHE A 65 -0.88 -17.35 -0.83
C PHE A 65 0.10 -16.45 -0.08
N HIS A 66 0.80 -17.08 0.87
CA HIS A 66 1.86 -16.45 1.66
C HIS A 66 1.43 -15.21 2.47
N GLY A 67 0.33 -15.34 3.21
CA GLY A 67 -0.23 -14.28 4.04
C GLY A 67 0.70 -13.68 5.10
N GLU A 68 1.83 -14.32 5.39
CA GLU A 68 2.88 -13.81 6.27
C GLU A 68 3.65 -12.62 5.69
N TRP A 69 3.68 -12.45 4.36
CA TRP A 69 4.26 -11.27 3.69
C TRP A 69 3.37 -10.65 2.61
N ASN A 70 2.41 -11.40 2.09
CA ASN A 70 1.43 -10.92 1.14
C ASN A 70 0.13 -10.54 1.85
N TYR A 71 -0.06 -9.25 2.11
CA TYR A 71 -1.22 -8.76 2.85
C TYR A 71 -1.67 -7.39 2.34
N ARG A 72 -2.94 -7.07 2.63
CA ARG A 72 -3.55 -5.76 2.39
C ARG A 72 -3.77 -5.06 3.73
N ILE A 73 -3.35 -3.81 3.83
CA ILE A 73 -3.79 -2.94 4.93
C ILE A 73 -5.06 -2.24 4.46
N LEU A 74 -6.16 -2.56 5.11
CA LEU A 74 -7.47 -2.06 4.76
C LEU A 74 -7.72 -0.72 5.47
N GLY A 75 -8.15 0.28 4.70
CA GLY A 75 -8.54 1.58 5.23
C GLY A 75 -9.78 1.48 6.13
N VAL A 76 -10.00 2.51 6.95
CA VAL A 76 -11.15 2.59 7.86
C VAL A 76 -12.48 2.53 7.10
N SER A 77 -12.55 3.10 5.89
CA SER A 77 -13.74 3.04 5.03
C SER A 77 -14.14 1.62 4.61
N HIS A 78 -13.16 0.71 4.49
CA HIS A 78 -13.41 -0.68 4.13
C HIS A 78 -14.15 -1.44 5.24
N LEU A 79 -13.94 -1.06 6.50
CA LEU A 79 -14.66 -1.65 7.65
C LEU A 79 -16.14 -1.30 7.63
N LEU A 80 -16.51 -0.08 7.21
CA LEU A 80 -17.91 0.35 7.12
C LEU A 80 -18.70 -0.40 6.05
N HIS A 81 -18.03 -0.87 5.00
CA HIS A 81 -18.67 -1.67 3.96
C HIS A 81 -18.85 -3.15 4.36
N LYS A 82 -17.87 -3.78 5.03
CA LYS A 82 -18.01 -5.17 5.53
C LYS A 82 -19.14 -5.30 6.56
N THR A 83 -19.25 -4.35 7.50
CA THR A 83 -20.33 -4.39 8.50
C THR A 83 -21.73 -4.30 7.88
N SER A 84 -21.89 -3.64 6.74
CA SER A 84 -23.19 -3.55 6.04
C SER A 84 -23.57 -4.82 5.27
N ALA A 85 -22.59 -5.64 4.89
CA ALA A 85 -22.83 -6.90 4.17
C ALA A 85 -23.18 -8.03 5.15
N ASP A 86 -22.62 -8.02 6.36
CA ASP A 86 -22.85 -9.06 7.37
C ASP A 86 -24.12 -8.83 8.21
N PHE A 87 -24.56 -7.57 8.32
CA PHE A 87 -25.80 -7.20 9.00
C PHE A 87 -26.77 -6.67 7.94
N GLY A 88 -27.69 -7.51 7.47
CA GLY A 88 -28.67 -7.22 6.39
C GLY A 88 -29.65 -6.07 6.63
N TRP A 89 -29.15 -4.84 6.83
CA TRP A 89 -29.91 -3.62 7.02
C TRP A 89 -29.72 -2.72 5.80
N HIS A 90 -30.46 -3.01 4.73
CA HIS A 90 -30.47 -2.10 3.58
C HIS A 90 -31.30 -0.84 3.87
N LYS A 91 -30.64 0.31 3.66
CA LYS A 91 -31.15 1.67 3.34
C LYS A 91 -31.26 2.72 4.46
N GLY A 92 -31.39 2.37 5.74
CA GLY A 92 -31.60 3.38 6.80
C GLY A 92 -30.35 4.15 7.25
N ILE A 93 -29.23 3.46 7.45
CA ILE A 93 -28.06 4.00 8.18
C ILE A 93 -27.21 4.94 7.31
N PHE A 94 -27.12 4.69 6.00
CA PHE A 94 -26.37 5.55 5.07
C PHE A 94 -26.93 6.98 5.01
N SER A 95 -28.22 7.17 5.29
CA SER A 95 -28.81 8.51 5.41
C SER A 95 -28.29 9.23 6.65
N LEU A 96 -28.18 8.55 7.80
CA LEU A 96 -27.79 9.16 9.07
C LEU A 96 -26.33 9.62 9.08
N ILE A 97 -25.42 8.79 8.55
CA ILE A 97 -23.98 9.10 8.53
C ILE A 97 -23.70 10.31 7.62
N ARG A 98 -24.40 10.42 6.49
CA ARG A 98 -24.23 11.54 5.55
C ARG A 98 -24.73 12.88 6.14
N THR A 99 -25.68 12.83 7.07
CA THR A 99 -26.16 14.02 7.80
C THR A 99 -25.23 14.42 8.94
N GLN A 100 -24.54 13.45 9.55
CA GLN A 100 -23.76 13.68 10.77
C GLN A 100 -22.28 14.02 10.52
N TYR A 101 -21.71 13.65 9.36
CA TYR A 101 -20.33 13.97 8.98
C TYR A 101 -20.22 14.40 7.50
N PRO A 102 -20.62 15.63 7.14
CA PRO A 102 -20.62 16.09 5.75
C PRO A 102 -19.23 16.37 5.17
N GLU A 103 -18.22 16.56 6.02
CA GLU A 103 -16.89 17.08 5.63
C GLU A 103 -15.86 16.01 5.19
N ASN A 104 -16.25 14.74 5.06
CA ASN A 104 -15.32 13.64 4.72
C ASN A 104 -15.61 12.99 3.36
N ILE A 105 -16.04 13.78 2.36
CA ILE A 105 -16.04 13.39 0.94
C ILE A 105 -15.13 14.34 0.17
#